data_AF-A0A822G3V9-F1
#
_entry.id   AF-A0A822G3V9-F1
#
_cell.length_a   1.000
_cell.length_b   1.000
_cell.length_c   1.000
_cell.angle_alpha   90.00
_cell.angle_beta   90.00
_cell.angle_gamma   90.00
#
_symmetry.space_group_name_H-M   'P 1'
#
loop_
_entity.id
_entity.type
_entity.pdbx_description
1 polymer ?
#
loop_
_entity_poly.entity_id
_entity_poly.type
_entity_poly.pdbx_seq_one_letter_code
_entity_poly.pdbx_strand_id
1 'polypeptide(L)'
;MYNGDMKGMKAKDIIGHECMGIVESVGNSVKNIKVGDRVVVSAPIACGQCEYCKTGMFSLCDITNDSKVMETLYGHRICGAFGYSH
;
A
#
# COMPACT_ATOMS: atom_id res chain seq x y z
N MET A 1 3.52 -13.64 11.59
CA MET A 1 4.27 -12.91 12.64
C MET A 1 4.32 -13.74 13.93
N TYR A 2 5.01 -14.89 13.95
CA TYR A 2 5.00 -15.79 15.12
C TYR A 2 6.27 -15.67 15.99
N ASN A 3 7.33 -15.04 15.46
CA ASN A 3 8.64 -14.96 16.11
C ASN A 3 9.13 -13.51 16.35
N GLY A 4 8.27 -12.50 16.21
CA GLY A 4 8.67 -11.09 16.45
C GLY A 4 9.61 -10.45 15.42
N ASP A 5 10.05 -11.20 14.40
CA ASP A 5 11.11 -10.77 13.48
C ASP A 5 10.65 -9.92 12.28
N MET A 6 9.76 -8.95 12.48
CA MET A 6 9.59 -7.90 11.44
C MET A 6 10.76 -6.92 11.53
N LYS A 7 11.84 -7.25 10.81
CA LYS A 7 13.02 -6.39 10.69
C LYS A 7 12.61 -5.01 10.18
N GLY A 8 12.92 -3.97 10.96
CA GLY A 8 12.65 -2.57 10.60
C GLY A 8 11.47 -1.93 11.32
N MET A 9 10.60 -2.72 11.98
CA MET A 9 9.51 -2.17 12.79
C MET A 9 10.01 -1.29 13.93
N LYS A 10 9.36 -0.15 14.10
CA LYS A 10 9.62 0.81 15.18
C LYS A 10 8.45 0.82 16.16
N ALA A 11 8.74 1.20 17.40
CA ALA A 11 7.69 1.43 18.38
C ALA A 11 6.72 2.52 17.86
N LYS A 12 5.41 2.25 17.99
CA LYS A 12 4.29 3.09 17.51
C LYS A 12 4.00 3.04 16.02
N ASP A 13 4.63 2.14 15.26
CA ASP A 13 4.17 1.86 13.91
C ASP A 13 2.72 1.35 13.93
N ILE A 14 1.90 1.88 13.01
CA ILE A 14 0.53 1.40 12.81
C ILE A 14 0.61 0.18 11.90
N ILE A 15 0.34 -0.98 12.48
CA ILE A 15 0.37 -2.26 11.77
C ILE A 15 -0.99 -2.61 11.17
N GLY A 16 -0.99 -3.59 10.26
CA GLY A 16 -2.18 -4.12 9.60
C GLY A 16 -2.29 -3.67 8.16
N HIS A 17 -2.64 -4.62 7.30
CA HIS A 17 -2.72 -4.41 5.84
C HIS A 17 -3.93 -5.13 5.21
N GLU A 18 -4.69 -5.85 6.02
CA GLU A 18 -5.93 -6.52 5.63
C GLU A 18 -7.05 -5.84 6.41
N CYS A 19 -7.70 -4.85 5.80
CA CYS A 19 -8.80 -4.15 6.46
C CYS A 19 -9.96 -3.89 5.52
N MET A 20 -11.14 -3.85 6.12
CA MET A 20 -12.40 -3.49 5.48
C MET A 20 -13.12 -2.48 6.37
N GLY A 21 -13.94 -1.63 5.78
CA GLY A 21 -14.60 -0.56 6.53
C GLY A 21 -15.64 0.20 5.74
N ILE A 22 -16.08 1.31 6.32
CA ILE A 22 -17.02 2.25 5.71
C ILE A 22 -16.28 3.57 5.50
N VAL A 23 -16.40 4.17 4.32
CA VAL A 23 -15.79 5.48 4.02
C VAL A 23 -16.47 6.55 4.86
N GLU A 24 -15.72 7.16 5.78
CA GLU A 24 -16.20 8.24 6.66
C GLU A 24 -16.14 9.61 5.98
N SER A 25 -15.09 9.87 5.20
CA SER A 25 -14.88 11.13 4.47
C SER A 25 -14.08 10.90 3.18
N VAL A 26 -14.15 11.85 2.23
CA VAL A 26 -13.38 11.85 0.98
C VAL A 26 -12.82 13.24 0.68
N GLY A 27 -11.64 13.31 0.05
CA GLY A 27 -11.08 14.59 -0.40
C GLY A 27 -11.73 15.10 -1.69
N ASN A 28 -11.61 16.40 -1.97
CA ASN A 28 -12.29 17.08 -3.09
C ASN A 28 -11.98 16.49 -4.48
N SER A 29 -10.82 15.87 -4.65
CA SER A 29 -10.40 15.28 -5.94
C SER A 29 -10.89 13.85 -6.15
N VAL A 30 -11.50 13.21 -5.16
CA VAL A 30 -12.00 11.83 -5.23
C VAL A 30 -13.32 11.80 -6.00
N LYS A 31 -13.42 10.94 -7.03
CA LYS A 31 -14.60 10.86 -7.91
C LYS A 31 -15.23 9.47 -8.00
N ASN A 32 -14.56 8.46 -7.46
CA ASN A 32 -14.84 7.04 -7.70
C ASN A 32 -15.32 6.28 -6.45
N ILE A 33 -15.31 6.91 -5.28
CA ILE A 33 -15.89 6.40 -4.03
C ILE A 33 -16.60 7.55 -3.31
N LYS A 34 -17.55 7.23 -2.43
CA LYS A 34 -18.31 8.23 -1.64
C LYS A 34 -18.44 7.81 -0.18
N VAL A 35 -18.76 8.80 0.66
CA VAL A 35 -19.08 8.57 2.09
C VAL A 35 -20.19 7.53 2.21
N GLY A 36 -20.01 6.58 3.11
CA GLY A 36 -20.92 5.46 3.35
C GLY A 36 -20.63 4.21 2.51
N ASP A 37 -19.75 4.26 1.52
CA ASP A 37 -19.37 3.06 0.75
C ASP A 37 -18.65 2.05 1.66
N ARG A 38 -18.97 0.77 1.48
CA ARG A 38 -18.24 -0.35 2.09
C ARG A 38 -17.06 -0.71 1.21
N VAL A 39 -15.86 -0.73 1.79
CA VAL A 39 -14.62 -0.93 1.05
C VAL A 39 -13.76 -2.00 1.70
N VAL A 40 -13.00 -2.71 0.88
CA VAL A 40 -11.82 -3.48 1.28
C VAL A 40 -10.60 -2.68 0.84
N VAL A 41 -9.64 -2.50 1.76
CA VAL A 41 -8.40 -1.81 1.45
C VAL A 41 -7.40 -2.84 0.94
N SER A 42 -6.95 -2.63 -0.29
CA SER A 42 -5.86 -3.41 -0.88
C SER A 42 -4.55 -3.10 -0.15
N ALA A 43 -3.79 -4.13 0.24
CA ALA A 43 -2.49 -3.94 0.89
C ALA A 43 -1.50 -3.16 -0.02
N PRO A 44 -1.36 -3.49 -1.32
CA PRO A 44 -0.63 -2.67 -2.29
C PRO A 44 -1.18 -1.25 -2.44
N ILE A 45 -0.31 -0.27 -2.23
CA ILE A 45 -0.53 1.13 -2.60
C ILE A 45 -0.08 1.29 -4.04
N ALA A 46 -1.02 1.46 -4.97
CA ALA A 46 -0.76 1.59 -6.39
C ALA A 46 -1.00 3.02 -6.90
N CYS A 47 -0.12 3.54 -7.76
CA CYS A 47 -0.25 4.91 -8.28
C CYS A 47 -1.36 5.06 -9.34
N GLY A 48 -1.79 3.95 -9.96
CA GLY A 48 -2.78 3.96 -11.04
C GLY A 48 -2.27 4.47 -12.40
N GLN A 49 -0.99 4.86 -12.52
CA GLN A 49 -0.48 5.57 -13.71
C GLN A 49 0.75 4.92 -14.38
N CYS A 50 1.57 4.16 -13.64
CA CYS A 50 2.71 3.42 -14.22
C CYS A 50 2.25 2.27 -15.13
N GLU A 51 3.17 1.72 -15.92
CA GLU A 51 2.88 0.62 -16.84
C GLU A 51 2.31 -0.62 -16.13
N TYR A 52 2.87 -0.95 -14.96
CA TYR A 52 2.37 -2.05 -14.13
C TYR A 52 0.94 -1.79 -13.64
N CYS A 53 0.61 -0.56 -13.24
CA CYS A 53 -0.75 -0.22 -12.83
C CYS A 53 -1.73 -0.27 -14.00
N LYS A 54 -1.34 0.19 -15.19
CA LYS A 54 -2.19 0.16 -16.38
C LYS A 54 -2.52 -1.26 -16.84
N THR A 55 -1.62 -2.21 -16.57
CA THR A 55 -1.79 -3.64 -16.87
C THR A 55 -2.38 -4.44 -15.71
N GLY A 56 -2.79 -3.80 -14.62
CA GLY A 56 -3.38 -4.45 -13.44
C GLY A 56 -2.39 -5.14 -12.50
N MET A 57 -1.09 -5.04 -12.77
CA MET A 57 -0.01 -5.56 -11.93
C MET A 57 0.32 -4.61 -10.77
N PHE A 58 -0.67 -4.30 -9.94
CA PHE A 58 -0.58 -3.27 -8.90
C PHE A 58 0.54 -3.50 -7.87
N SER A 59 0.86 -4.75 -7.55
CA SER A 59 1.96 -5.11 -6.64
C SER A 59 3.35 -4.75 -7.18
N LEU A 60 3.47 -4.61 -8.50
CA LEU A 60 4.69 -4.20 -9.19
C LEU A 60 4.74 -2.69 -9.44
N CYS A 61 3.88 -1.90 -8.80
CA CYS A 61 3.95 -0.45 -8.94
C CYS A 61 5.34 0.08 -8.53
N ASP A 62 6.02 0.74 -9.45
CA ASP A 62 7.41 1.20 -9.29
C ASP A 62 7.53 2.65 -8.78
N ILE A 63 6.39 3.26 -8.43
CA ILE A 63 6.29 4.67 -8.03
C ILE A 63 6.09 4.86 -6.53
N THR A 64 5.29 4.01 -5.88
CA THR A 64 4.76 4.28 -4.53
C THR A 64 5.66 3.85 -3.37
N ASN A 65 6.81 3.24 -3.68
CA ASN A 65 7.81 2.81 -2.72
C ASN A 65 9.18 3.35 -3.11
N ASP A 66 9.77 4.16 -2.25
CA ASP A 66 11.08 4.76 -2.45
C ASP A 66 12.21 4.01 -1.72
N SER A 67 11.89 2.89 -1.04
CA SER A 67 12.87 2.10 -0.29
C SER A 67 13.95 1.49 -1.20
N LYS A 68 15.16 2.01 -1.08
CA LYS A 68 16.34 1.48 -1.77
C LYS A 68 16.75 0.09 -1.29
N VAL A 69 16.45 -0.24 -0.03
CA VAL A 69 16.69 -1.57 0.52
C VAL A 69 15.80 -2.60 -0.18
N MET A 70 14.50 -2.31 -0.31
CA MET A 70 13.59 -3.21 -1.02
C MET A 70 13.92 -3.30 -2.51
N GLU A 71 14.23 -2.18 -3.16
CA GLU A 71 14.66 -2.18 -4.57
C GLU A 71 15.88 -3.09 -4.79
N THR A 72 16.86 -3.03 -3.89
CA THR A 72 18.05 -3.89 -3.95
C THR A 72 17.71 -5.36 -3.72
N LEU A 73 16.84 -5.65 -2.73
CA LEU A 73 16.48 -7.02 -2.36
C LEU A 73 15.69 -7.75 -3.48
N TYR A 74 14.78 -7.03 -4.15
CA TYR A 74 13.92 -7.59 -5.19
C TYR A 74 14.44 -7.35 -6.61
N GLY A 75 15.54 -6.61 -6.76
CA GLY A 75 16.16 -6.26 -8.06
C GLY A 75 15.38 -5.23 -8.88
N HIS A 76 14.26 -4.75 -8.38
CA HIS A 76 13.42 -3.70 -8.95
C HIS A 76 12.54 -3.10 -7.87
N ARG A 77 11.93 -1.95 -8.15
CA ARG A 77 10.94 -1.34 -7.24
C ARG A 77 9.62 -2.09 -7.31
N ILE A 78 9.04 -2.31 -6.14
CA ILE A 78 7.70 -2.88 -5.94
C ILE A 78 6.79 -1.83 -5.29
N CYS A 79 5.48 -2.08 -5.22
CA CYS A 79 4.56 -1.11 -4.62
C CYS A 79 4.88 -0.79 -3.16
N GLY A 80 4.42 0.36 -2.69
CA GLY A 80 4.26 0.58 -1.25
C GLY A 80 3.18 -0.37 -0.71
N ALA A 81 3.25 -0.74 0.55
CA ALA A 81 2.26 -1.58 1.21
C ALA A 81 1.87 -1.03 2.59
N PHE A 82 0.57 -0.95 2.86
CA PHE A 82 0.08 -0.60 4.20
C PHE A 82 0.65 -1.55 5.25
N GLY A 83 0.90 -1.05 6.46
CA GLY A 83 1.39 -1.85 7.58
C GLY A 83 2.83 -2.40 7.45
N TYR A 84 3.54 -2.09 6.35
CA TYR A 84 4.90 -2.57 6.08
C TYR A 84 5.89 -1.51 5.59
N SER A 85 5.41 -0.34 5.17
CA SER A 85 6.25 0.68 4.53
C SER A 85 6.70 1.75 5.54
N HIS A 86 8.01 2.01 5.59
CA HIS A 86 8.66 3.09 6.34
C HIS A 86 9.80 3.70 5.52
#